data_AF-A0A2V8BE44-F1
#
_entry.id   AF-A0A2V8BE44-F1
#
_cell.length_a   1.000
_cell.length_b   1.000
_cell.length_c   1.000
_cell.angle_alpha   90.00
_cell.angle_beta   90.00
_cell.angle_gamma   90.00
#
_symmetry.space_group_name_H-M   'P 1'
#
loop_
_entity.id
_entity.type
_entity.pdbx_description
1 polymer ?
#
loop_
_entity_poly.entity_id
_entity_poly.type
_entity_poly.pdbx_seq_one_letter_code
_entity_poly.pdbx_strand_id
1 'polypeptide(L)'
;MTAALDAMKAAQTYAIDKTHSEVAFQVRHLLTKVRGRFTEFAGTVVFDLEHPGQSSASLTIDASSVDTGTPDRDTHLRSDVAMII
;
A
#
# COMPACT_ATOMS: atom_id res chain seq x y z
N MET A 1 -35.28 -8.20 -6.42
CA MET A 1 -34.33 -7.04 -6.51
C MET A 1 -33.89 -6.52 -5.14
N THR A 2 -34.66 -6.69 -4.06
CA THR A 2 -34.32 -6.16 -2.71
C THR A 2 -33.07 -6.80 -2.10
N ALA A 3 -32.93 -8.13 -2.17
CA ALA A 3 -31.78 -8.84 -1.59
C ALA A 3 -30.41 -8.44 -2.17
N ALA A 4 -30.35 -8.04 -3.44
CA ALA A 4 -29.11 -7.56 -4.06
C ALA A 4 -28.70 -6.17 -3.56
N LEU A 5 -29.69 -5.32 -3.22
CA LEU A 5 -29.44 -4.01 -2.65
C LEU A 5 -28.96 -4.12 -1.20
N ASP A 6 -29.54 -5.04 -0.42
CA ASP A 6 -29.13 -5.30 0.96
C ASP A 6 -27.71 -5.87 1.04
N ALA A 7 -27.35 -6.76 0.11
CA ALA A 7 -25.97 -7.25 -0.01
C ALA A 7 -24.97 -6.13 -0.33
N MET A 8 -25.36 -5.11 -1.10
CA MET A 8 -24.51 -3.98 -1.47
C MET A 8 -24.37 -2.94 -0.35
N LYS A 9 -25.26 -2.97 0.65
CA LYS A 9 -25.24 -2.13 1.84
C LYS A 9 -24.37 -2.68 2.97
N ALA A 10 -24.29 -4.01 3.08
CA ALA A 10 -23.40 -4.66 4.04
C ALA A 10 -21.94 -4.25 3.80
N ALA A 11 -21.10 -4.31 4.84
CA ALA A 11 -19.67 -4.06 4.69
C ALA A 11 -19.04 -4.99 3.65
N GLN A 12 -18.45 -4.41 2.61
CA GLN A 12 -17.83 -5.13 1.51
C GLN A 12 -16.32 -5.19 1.70
N THR A 13 -15.73 -6.34 1.38
CA THR A 13 -14.28 -6.54 1.47
C THR A 13 -13.66 -6.55 0.06
N TYR A 14 -12.70 -5.67 -0.16
CA TYR A 14 -11.97 -5.51 -1.42
C TYR A 14 -10.49 -5.82 -1.22
N ALA A 15 -9.94 -6.70 -2.05
CA ALA A 15 -8.49 -6.90 -2.11
C ALA A 15 -7.84 -5.80 -2.95
N ILE A 16 -6.67 -5.32 -2.53
CA ILE A 16 -5.90 -4.35 -3.32
C ILE A 16 -5.31 -5.08 -4.53
N ASP A 17 -5.62 -4.59 -5.73
CA ASP A 17 -4.97 -5.01 -6.97
C ASP A 17 -3.63 -4.29 -7.13
N LYS A 18 -2.53 -5.05 -7.08
CA LYS A 18 -1.16 -4.53 -7.22
C LYS A 18 -0.91 -3.89 -8.59
N THR A 19 -1.60 -4.32 -9.65
CA THR A 19 -1.34 -3.87 -11.02
C THR A 19 -1.75 -2.41 -11.25
N HIS A 20 -2.76 -1.96 -10.50
CA HIS A 20 -3.35 -0.62 -10.63
C HIS A 20 -3.20 0.23 -9.36
N SER A 21 -2.37 -0.23 -8.42
CA SER A 21 -2.11 0.47 -7.17
C SER A 21 -0.61 0.73 -7.02
N GLU A 22 -0.24 1.77 -6.30
CA GLU A 22 1.16 2.10 -6.01
C GLU A 22 1.34 2.49 -4.55
N VAL A 23 2.41 1.98 -3.93
CA VAL A 23 2.89 2.43 -2.63
C VAL A 23 4.18 3.22 -2.87
N ALA A 24 4.06 4.54 -2.95
CA ALA A 24 5.16 5.45 -3.23
C ALA A 24 5.48 6.39 -2.07
N PHE A 25 6.73 6.82 -1.99
CA PHE A 25 7.22 7.81 -1.05
C PHE A 25 8.09 8.86 -1.76
N GLN A 26 8.25 9.99 -1.10
CA GLN A 26 9.13 11.05 -1.57
C GLN A 26 9.86 11.69 -0.38
N VAL A 27 11.19 11.73 -0.45
CA VAL A 27 12.05 12.32 0.58
C VAL A 27 12.81 13.50 -0.02
N ARG A 28 12.95 14.57 0.75
CA ARG A 28 13.77 15.73 0.35
C ARG A 28 15.25 15.40 0.53
N HIS A 29 16.05 15.64 -0.50
CA HIS A 29 17.50 15.53 -0.47
C HIS A 29 18.12 16.88 -0.87
N LEU A 30 18.41 17.71 0.13
CA LEU A 30 18.84 19.10 -0.06
C LEU A 30 17.87 19.88 -0.98
N LEU A 31 18.31 20.17 -2.21
CA LEU A 31 17.57 20.90 -3.23
C LEU A 31 16.69 19.99 -4.11
N THR A 32 16.94 18.68 -4.12
CA THR A 32 16.22 17.71 -4.96
C THR A 32 15.26 16.84 -4.14
N LYS A 33 14.43 16.07 -4.84
CA LYS A 33 13.49 15.11 -4.25
C LYS A 33 13.85 13.72 -4.76
N VAL A 34 14.06 12.79 -3.83
CA VAL A 34 14.19 11.37 -4.14
C VAL A 34 12.79 10.78 -4.08
N ARG A 35 12.39 10.10 -5.15
CA ARG A 35 11.16 9.30 -5.21
C ARG A 35 11.54 7.84 -5.11
N GLY A 36 10.71 7.08 -4.42
CA GLY A 36 10.82 5.63 -4.40
C GLY A 36 9.44 5.00 -4.22
N ARG A 37 9.39 3.70 -4.43
CA ARG A 37 8.19 2.89 -4.28
C ARG A 37 8.55 1.52 -3.71
N PHE A 38 7.55 0.80 -3.22
CA PHE A 38 7.66 -0.60 -2.87
C PHE A 38 6.93 -1.43 -3.92
N THR A 39 7.62 -2.39 -4.53
CA THR A 39 7.02 -3.21 -5.59
C THR A 39 6.20 -4.37 -5.05
N GLU A 40 6.45 -4.79 -3.80
CA GLU A 40 5.72 -5.87 -3.15
C GLU A 40 4.90 -5.37 -1.96
N PHE A 41 3.58 -5.39 -2.13
CA PHE A 41 2.62 -5.07 -1.08
C PHE A 41 1.35 -5.90 -1.27
N ALA A 42 0.57 -6.04 -0.21
CA ALA A 42 -0.76 -6.65 -0.25
C ALA A 42 -1.66 -5.93 0.75
N GLY A 43 -2.97 -5.90 0.49
CA GLY A 43 -3.87 -5.28 1.43
C GLY A 43 -5.33 -5.56 1.15
N THR A 44 -6.15 -5.09 2.08
CA THR A 44 -7.59 -5.30 2.07
C THR A 44 -8.28 -4.06 2.60
N VAL A 45 -9.39 -3.69 1.97
CA VAL A 45 -10.26 -2.59 2.39
C VAL A 45 -11.61 -3.17 2.73
N VAL A 46 -12.08 -2.95 3.96
CA VAL A 46 -13.45 -3.21 4.38
C VAL A 46 -14.19 -1.88 4.31
N PHE A 47 -15.18 -1.78 3.43
CA PHE A 47 -15.95 -0.57 3.23
C PHE A 47 -17.41 -0.80 3.59
N ASP A 48 -17.88 -0.08 4.61
CA ASP A 48 -19.29 -0.05 5.03
C ASP A 48 -19.96 1.19 4.45
N LEU A 49 -20.91 0.98 3.53
CA LEU A 49 -21.60 2.06 2.83
C LEU A 49 -22.58 2.82 3.74
N GLU A 50 -23.19 2.13 4.71
CA GLU A 50 -24.17 2.74 5.63
C GLU A 50 -23.47 3.43 6.81
N HIS A 51 -22.30 2.94 7.22
CA HIS A 51 -21.49 3.50 8.29
C HIS A 51 -20.01 3.67 7.87
N PRO A 52 -19.67 4.69 7.06
CA PRO A 52 -18.30 4.89 6.57
C PRO A 52 -17.23 4.93 7.68
N GLY A 53 -17.56 5.41 8.87
CA GLY A 53 -16.66 5.44 10.03
C GLY A 53 -16.29 4.06 10.62
N GLN A 54 -17.01 3.00 10.25
CA GLN A 54 -16.67 1.62 10.59
C GLN A 54 -15.83 0.92 9.49
N SER A 55 -15.56 1.62 8.38
CA SER A 55 -14.67 1.11 7.33
C SER A 55 -13.24 1.02 7.85
N SER A 56 -12.48 0.05 7.33
CA SER A 56 -11.08 -0.15 7.69
C SER A 56 -10.25 -0.55 6.48
N ALA A 57 -8.96 -0.31 6.56
CA ALA A 57 -8.01 -0.74 5.55
C ALA A 57 -6.75 -1.30 6.24
N SER A 58 -6.22 -2.39 5.69
CA SER A 58 -4.97 -2.99 6.12
C SER A 58 -4.05 -3.14 4.92
N LEU A 59 -2.78 -2.78 5.09
CA LEU A 59 -1.75 -2.86 4.07
C LEU A 59 -0.47 -3.44 4.70
N THR A 60 0.08 -4.43 4.04
CA THR A 60 1.38 -5.02 4.36
C THR A 60 2.32 -4.74 3.21
N ILE A 61 3.52 -4.25 3.51
CA ILE A 61 4.55 -3.91 2.53
C ILE A 61 5.78 -4.75 2.84
N ASP A 62 6.38 -5.38 1.83
CA ASP A 62 7.71 -5.97 1.96
C ASP A 62 8.75 -4.87 1.76
N ALA A 63 9.41 -4.47 2.83
CA ALA A 63 10.40 -3.40 2.81
C ALA A 63 11.63 -3.72 1.94
N SER A 64 11.92 -5.01 1.68
CA SER A 64 13.01 -5.40 0.77
C SER A 64 12.72 -5.08 -0.70
N SER A 65 11.45 -4.81 -1.04
CA SER A 65 11.00 -4.46 -2.39
C SER A 65 11.16 -2.98 -2.76
N VAL A 66 11.88 -2.21 -1.94
CA VAL A 66 12.17 -0.80 -2.21
C VAL A 66 12.87 -0.63 -3.56
N ASP A 67 12.37 0.31 -4.36
CA ASP A 67 12.90 0.72 -5.65
C ASP A 67 12.91 2.25 -5.71
N THR A 68 14.11 2.82 -5.81
CA THR A 68 14.33 4.26 -5.99
C THR A 68 14.86 4.60 -7.38
N GLY A 69 14.88 3.63 -8.30
CA GLY A 69 15.50 3.74 -9.62
C GLY A 69 17.03 3.85 -9.58
N THR A 70 17.68 3.50 -8.47
CA THR A 70 19.14 3.58 -8.31
C THR A 70 19.63 2.34 -7.56
N PRO A 71 20.17 1.33 -8.28
CA PRO A 71 20.49 0.01 -7.71
C PRO A 71 21.38 0.03 -6.47
N ASP A 72 22.40 0.90 -6.43
CA ASP A 72 23.31 1.01 -5.29
C ASP A 72 22.60 1.53 -4.03
N ARG A 73 21.72 2.52 -4.20
CA ARG A 73 20.91 3.06 -3.10
C ARG A 73 19.91 2.02 -2.62
N ASP A 74 19.28 1.30 -3.53
CA ASP A 74 18.31 0.25 -3.18
C ASP A 74 19.00 -0.87 -2.41
N THR A 75 20.22 -1.27 -2.81
CA THR A 75 21.03 -2.26 -2.10
C THR A 75 21.35 -1.81 -0.68
N HIS A 76 21.74 -0.54 -0.50
CA HIS A 76 21.99 0.03 0.82
C HIS A 76 20.73 0.04 1.70
N LEU A 77 19.61 0.54 1.18
CA LEU A 77 18.34 0.60 1.91
C LEU A 77 17.82 -0.79 2.33
N ARG A 78 17.94 -1.79 1.45
CA ARG A 78 17.53 -3.17 1.75
C ARG A 78 18.42 -3.80 2.83
N SER A 79 19.71 -3.49 2.83
CA SER A 79 20.65 -4.00 3.84
C SER A 79 20.35 -3.41 5.21
N ASP A 80 20.02 -2.11 5.28
CA ASP A 80 19.61 -1.47 6.52
C ASP A 80 18.28 -2.01 7.03
N VAL A 81 17.31 -2.24 6.13
CA VAL A 81 16.03 -2.88 6.46
C VAL A 81 16.25 -4.26 7.07
N ALA A 82 17.12 -5.09 6.49
CA ALA A 82 17.42 -6.43 7.01
C ALA A 82 18.03 -6.43 8.42
N MET A 83 18.55 -5.30 8.90
CA MET A 83 19.10 -5.15 10.24
C MET A 83 18.06 -4.65 11.27
N ILE A 84 16.90 -4.18 10.82
CA ILE A 84 15.82 -3.63 11.67
C ILE A 84 14.76 -4.70 12.03
N ILE A 85 14.73 -5.82 11.30
CA ILE A 85 13.82 -6.96 11.53
C ILE A 85 14.55 -8.07 12.31
#